data_AF-A0A1C6EZP0-F1
#
_entry.id   AF-A0A1C6EZP0-F1
#
_cell.length_a   1.000
_cell.length_b   1.000
_cell.length_c   1.000
_cell.angle_alpha   90.00
_cell.angle_beta   90.00
_cell.angle_gamma   90.00
#
_symmetry.space_group_name_H-M   'P 1'
#
loop_
_entity.id
_entity.type
_entity.pdbx_description
1 polymer ?
#
loop_
_entity_poly.entity_id
_entity_poly.type
_entity_poly.pdbx_seq_one_letter_code
_entity_poly.pdbx_strand_id
1 'polypeptide(L)' 'MSILQTIDLKKYYGTEPNITCALNGVNFTVEQGEFVAVVGTSGSGDYVKIRLS' A
#
# COMPACT_ATOMS: atom_id res chain seq x y z
N MET A 1 -11.33 -12.11 -11.89
CA MET A 1 -9.95 -12.07 -12.42
C MET A 1 -9.32 -10.85 -11.79
N SER A 2 -8.30 -11.04 -10.97
CA SER A 2 -7.64 -9.94 -10.28
C SER A 2 -6.90 -9.07 -11.29
N ILE A 3 -7.15 -7.76 -11.26
CA ILE A 3 -6.45 -6.78 -12.11
C ILE A 3 -5.30 -6.09 -11.36
N LEU A 4 -5.34 -6.13 -10.03
CA LEU A 4 -4.27 -5.66 -9.15
C LEU A 4 -4.17 -6.60 -7.96
N GLN A 5 -2.96 -6.98 -7.58
CA GLN A 5 -2.71 -7.76 -6.37
C GLN A 5 -1.39 -7.32 -5.74
N THR A 6 -1.38 -7.21 -4.41
CA THR A 6 -0.18 -7.02 -3.60
C THR A 6 -0.01 -8.21 -2.65
N ILE A 7 1.22 -8.66 -2.47
CA ILE A 7 1.59 -9.72 -1.55
C ILE A 7 2.71 -9.20 -0.65
N ASP A 8 2.48 -9.18 0.67
CA ASP A 8 3.39 -8.68 1.71
C ASP A 8 4.01 -7.32 1.38
N LEU A 9 3.20 -6.39 0.85
CA LEU A 9 3.71 -5.10 0.41
C LEU A 9 4.18 -4.27 1.61
N LYS A 10 5.46 -3.89 1.55
CA LYS A 10 6.12 -3.06 2.55
C LYS A 10 6.68 -1.79 1.91
N LYS A 11 6.58 -0.68 2.64
CA LYS A 11 7.17 0.59 2.23
C LYS A 11 7.78 1.27 3.43
N TYR A 12 9.07 1.56 3.32
CA TYR A 12 9.82 2.33 4.29
C TYR A 12 10.26 3.66 3.67
N TYR A 13 10.25 4.70 4.50
CA TYR A 13 10.77 6.03 4.17
C TYR A 13 11.89 6.41 5.13
N GLY A 14 12.79 7.27 4.64
CA GLY A 14 13.93 7.75 5.41
C GLY A 14 15.14 6.82 5.36
N THR A 15 16.10 7.13 6.22
CA THR A 15 17.39 6.43 6.36
C THR A 15 17.74 6.39 7.84
N GLU A 16 18.60 5.46 8.24
CA GLU A 16 19.02 5.36 9.64
C GLU A 16 19.55 6.70 10.19
N PRO A 17 19.25 7.03 11.46
CA PRO A 17 18.45 6.26 12.42
C PRO A 17 16.92 6.45 12.26
N ASN A 18 16.47 7.30 11.34
CA ASN A 18 15.06 7.71 11.21
C ASN A 18 14.39 7.00 10.04
N ILE A 19 13.88 5.79 10.31
CA ILE A 19 13.11 4.99 9.35
C ILE A 19 11.64 4.97 9.77
N THR A 20 10.75 5.29 8.84
CA THR A 20 9.30 5.19 9.02
C THR A 20 8.73 4.06 8.17
N CYS A 21 8.04 3.12 8.80
CA CYS A 21 7.28 2.08 8.10
C CYS A 21 5.89 2.63 7.71
N ALA A 22 5.69 2.93 6.42
CA ALA A 22 4.42 3.46 5.91
C ALA A 22 3.44 2.35 5.50
N LEU A 23 3.92 1.22 5.01
CA LEU A 23 3.13 0.02 4.76
C LEU A 23 3.83 -1.18 5.38
N ASN A 24 3.08 -2.01 6.10
CA ASN A 24 3.61 -3.15 6.84
C ASN A 24 2.92 -4.45 6.43
N GLY A 25 3.37 -5.05 5.33
CA GLY A 25 2.91 -6.37 4.89
C GLY A 25 1.47 -6.38 4.37
N VAL A 26 1.10 -5.39 3.57
CA VAL A 26 -0.27 -5.23 3.08
C VAL A 26 -0.55 -6.20 1.93
N ASN A 27 -1.55 -7.05 2.13
CA ASN A 27 -2.13 -7.91 1.10
C ASN A 27 -3.45 -7.29 0.63
N PHE A 28 -3.54 -6.98 -0.66
CA PHE A 28 -4.69 -6.32 -1.24
C PHE A 28 -4.92 -6.83 -2.66
N THR A 29 -6.17 -7.05 -3.03
CA THR A 29 -6.55 -7.51 -4.37
C THR A 29 -7.72 -6.68 -4.86
N VAL A 30 -7.69 -6.31 -6.14
CA VAL A 30 -8.81 -5.68 -6.84
C VAL A 30 -9.21 -6.59 -7.99
N GLU A 31 -10.49 -6.95 -8.02
CA GLU A 31 -11.06 -7.76 -9.08
C GLU A 31 -11.54 -6.90 -10.26
N GLN A 32 -11.56 -7.49 -11.45
CA GLN A 32 -12.08 -6.84 -12.63
C GLN A 32 -13.55 -6.41 -12.43
N GLY A 33 -13.83 -5.12 -12.67
CA GLY A 33 -15.17 -4.54 -12.52
C GLY A 33 -15.53 -4.10 -11.10
N GLU A 34 -14.61 -4.26 -10.14
CA GLU A 34 -14.81 -3.83 -8.76
C GLU A 34 -14.63 -2.31 -8.61
N PHE A 35 -15.51 -1.68 -7.82
CA PHE A 35 -15.38 -0.28 -7.43
C PHE A 35 -14.93 -0.23 -5.96
N VAL A 36 -13.67 0.15 -5.74
CA VAL A 36 -13.04 0.11 -4.41
C VAL A 36 -12.67 1.52 -3.96
N ALA A 37 -12.88 1.80 -2.68
CA ALA A 37 -12.36 2.99 -2.01
C ALA A 37 -11.42 2.58 -0.87
N VAL A 38 -10.27 3.25 -0.78
CA VAL A 38 -9.34 3.12 0.35
C VAL A 38 -9.53 4.32 1.25
N VAL A 39 -9.73 4.09 2.55
CA VAL A 39 -9.96 5.13 3.54
C VAL A 39 -9.14 4.86 4.80
N GLY A 40 -8.62 5.92 5.41
CA GLY A 40 -7.87 5.82 6.64
C GLY A 40 -7.77 7.16 7.36
N THR A 41 -7.22 7.14 8.57
CA THR A 41 -6.88 8.36 9.31
C THR A 41 -5.58 8.97 8.76
N SER A 42 -5.35 10.25 9.04
CA SER A 42 -4.09 10.92 8.68
C SER A 42 -2.89 10.13 9.21
N GLY A 43 -1.98 9.76 8.29
CA GLY A 43 -0.78 8.98 8.61
C GLY A 43 -0.96 7.46 8.67
N SER A 44 -2.14 6.92 8.36
CA SER A 44 -2.42 5.47 8.39
C SER A 44 -1.81 4.67 7.23
N GLY A 45 -1.33 5.34 6.20
CA GLY A 45 -0.75 4.68 5.01
C GLY A 45 -1.77 4.38 3.91
N ASP A 46 -2.99 4.89 4.02
CA ASP A 46 -4.03 4.86 2.98
C ASP A 46 -3.60 5.57 1.68
N TYR A 47 -2.78 6.62 1.79
CA TYR A 47 -2.18 7.31 0.66
C TYR A 47 -0.65 7.11 0.61
N VAL A 48 -0.21 6.10 -0.15
CA VAL A 48 1.21 5.80 -0.40
C VAL A 48 1.47 5.62 -1.88
N LYS A 49 2.57 6.21 -2.38
CA LYS A 49 2.95 6.11 -3.80
C LYS A 49 3.76 4.85 -4.06
N ILE A 50 3.24 4.00 -4.95
CA ILE A 50 3.90 2.77 -5.43
C ILE A 50 4.08 2.91 -6.94
N ARG A 51 5.25 2.55 -7.44
CA ARG A 51 5.52 2.48 -8.89
C ARG A 51 5.53 1.01 -9.29
N LEU A 52 4.64 0.65 -10.20
CA LEU A 52 4.64 -0.65 -10.88
C LEU A 52 5.49 -0.47 -12.14
N SER A 53 6.58 -1.23 -12.26
CA SER A 53 7.47 -1.25 -13.44
C SER A 53 7.05 -2.33 -14.41
#